data_AF-Q4VHC0-F1
#
_entry.id   AF-Q4VHC0-F1
#
_cell.length_a   1.000
_cell.length_b   1.000
_cell.length_c   1.000
_cell.angle_alpha   90.00
_cell.angle_beta   90.00
_cell.angle_gamma   90.00
#
_symmetry.space_group_name_H-M   'P 1'
#
loop_
_entity.id
_entity.type
_entity.pdbx_description
1 polymer ?
#
loop_
_entity_poly.entity_id
_entity_poly.type
_entity_poly.pdbx_seq_one_letter_code
_entity_poly.pdbx_strand_id
1 'polypeptide(L)'
;SVEMHHEALTEAVPGDNVGFNIKNVSVKELRRGYVAGDSKNNPPRGAADFTAQVIVLNHPGQIANGYTPVLDCHTAHIACKFAEIKEKCDRRTGKTTEENPKA
;
A
#
# COMPACT_ATOMS: atom_id res chain seq x y z
N SER A 1 -16.45 1.61 -20.80
CA SER A 1 -16.94 0.23 -20.64
C SER A 1 -16.14 -0.43 -19.54
N VAL A 2 -16.69 -1.48 -18.94
CA VAL A 2 -16.00 -2.36 -18.00
C VAL A 2 -16.10 -3.78 -18.55
N GLU A 3 -15.00 -4.52 -18.53
CA GLU A 3 -14.90 -5.83 -19.17
C GLU A 3 -14.09 -6.79 -18.29
N MET A 4 -14.51 -8.06 -18.25
CA MET A 4 -13.83 -9.15 -17.58
C MET A 4 -13.80 -10.37 -18.51
N HIS A 5 -12.63 -10.95 -18.74
CA HIS A 5 -12.46 -12.12 -19.61
C HIS A 5 -13.15 -12.01 -20.99
N HIS A 6 -13.05 -10.82 -21.62
CA HIS A 6 -13.68 -10.49 -22.92
C HIS A 6 -15.21 -10.39 -22.91
N GLU A 7 -15.84 -10.36 -21.74
CA GLU A 7 -17.27 -10.09 -21.58
C GLU A 7 -17.48 -8.70 -20.98
N ALA A 8 -18.46 -7.96 -21.54
CA ALA A 8 -18.84 -6.66 -21.02
C ALA A 8 -19.68 -6.82 -19.75
N LEU A 9 -19.35 -6.04 -18.72
CA LEU A 9 -20.06 -6.01 -17.46
C LEU A 9 -20.81 -4.69 -17.29
N THR A 10 -22.01 -4.77 -16.73
CA THR A 10 -22.80 -3.59 -16.33
C THR A 10 -22.18 -2.92 -15.10
N GLU A 11 -21.69 -3.72 -14.18
CA GLU A 11 -21.00 -3.31 -12.95
C GLU A 11 -19.92 -4.33 -12.59
N ALA A 12 -18.90 -3.88 -11.86
CA ALA A 12 -17.89 -4.74 -11.26
C ALA A 12 -18.02 -4.67 -9.73
N VAL A 13 -17.85 -5.81 -9.07
CA VAL A 13 -17.99 -5.95 -7.63
C VAL A 13 -16.66 -6.33 -6.96
N PRO A 14 -16.52 -6.21 -5.62
CA PRO A 14 -15.29 -6.59 -4.95
C PRO A 14 -14.89 -8.05 -5.22
N GLY A 15 -13.67 -8.25 -5.73
CA GLY A 15 -13.14 -9.56 -6.11
C GLY A 15 -12.94 -9.73 -7.62
N ASP A 16 -13.61 -8.91 -8.45
CA ASP A 16 -13.48 -8.98 -9.90
C ASP A 16 -12.13 -8.42 -10.40
N ASN A 17 -11.53 -9.09 -11.38
CA ASN A 17 -10.36 -8.60 -12.09
C ASN A 17 -10.78 -8.07 -13.46
N VAL A 18 -10.96 -6.76 -13.55
CA VAL A 18 -11.55 -6.10 -14.72
C VAL A 18 -10.59 -5.16 -15.41
N GLY A 19 -10.77 -5.01 -16.72
CA GLY A 19 -10.31 -3.84 -17.47
C GLY A 19 -11.45 -2.85 -17.59
N PHE A 20 -11.16 -1.55 -17.50
CA PHE A 20 -12.15 -0.51 -17.78
C PHE A 20 -11.56 0.59 -18.65
N ASN A 21 -12.39 1.13 -19.54
CA ASN A 21 -11.99 2.15 -20.49
C ASN A 21 -12.29 3.55 -19.93
N ILE A 22 -11.29 4.43 -19.98
CA ILE A 22 -11.38 5.84 -19.58
C ILE A 22 -11.05 6.75 -20.76
N LYS A 23 -11.71 7.91 -20.84
CA LYS A 23 -11.49 8.89 -21.90
C LYS A 23 -10.58 10.02 -21.41
N ASN A 24 -9.86 10.63 -22.35
CA ASN A 24 -9.05 11.83 -22.13
C ASN A 24 -7.90 11.68 -21.12
N VAL A 25 -7.37 10.47 -20.93
CA VAL A 25 -6.19 10.18 -20.10
C VAL A 25 -5.18 9.43 -20.94
N SER A 26 -3.90 9.85 -20.88
CA SER A 26 -2.84 9.17 -21.61
C SER A 26 -2.32 7.97 -20.85
N VAL A 27 -2.00 6.88 -21.54
CA VAL A 27 -1.32 5.71 -20.94
C VAL A 27 0.01 6.11 -20.27
N LYS A 28 0.67 7.17 -20.75
CA LYS A 28 1.93 7.67 -20.15
C LYS A 28 1.75 8.27 -18.75
N GLU A 29 0.53 8.70 -18.41
CA GLU A 29 0.18 9.29 -17.12
C GLU A 29 -0.18 8.23 -16.07
N LEU A 30 -0.43 7.00 -16.51
CA LEU A 30 -0.83 5.89 -15.65
C LEU A 30 0.31 4.90 -15.46
N ARG A 31 0.42 4.38 -14.24
CA ARG A 31 1.42 3.38 -13.89
C ARG A 31 0.80 2.34 -12.97
N ARG A 32 1.37 1.12 -13.01
CA ARG A 32 1.05 0.09 -12.03
C ARG A 32 1.32 0.64 -10.62
N GLY A 33 0.42 0.34 -9.68
CA GLY A 33 0.45 0.86 -8.31
C GLY A 33 -0.48 2.07 -8.09
N TYR A 34 -1.03 2.67 -9.14
CA TYR A 34 -2.06 3.71 -8.98
C TYR A 34 -3.39 3.11 -8.52
N VAL A 35 -4.13 3.91 -7.75
CA VAL A 35 -5.44 3.52 -7.19
C VAL A 35 -6.52 4.37 -7.85
N ALA A 36 -7.48 3.72 -8.49
CA ALA A 36 -8.66 4.36 -9.05
C ALA A 36 -9.81 4.32 -8.05
N GLY A 37 -10.62 5.37 -7.99
CA GLY A 37 -11.80 5.45 -7.15
C GLY A 37 -12.75 6.56 -7.59
N ASP A 38 -13.97 6.56 -7.07
CA ASP A 38 -14.97 7.55 -7.40
C ASP A 38 -14.61 8.92 -6.82
N SER A 39 -14.50 9.92 -7.70
CA SER A 39 -14.27 11.32 -7.35
C SER A 39 -15.27 11.90 -6.34
N LYS A 40 -16.50 11.38 -6.32
CA LYS A 40 -17.60 11.88 -5.48
C LYS A 40 -17.74 11.14 -4.16
N ASN A 41 -17.06 10.00 -4.00
CA ASN A 41 -17.18 9.16 -2.82
C ASN A 41 -15.80 8.79 -2.27
N ASN A 42 -15.28 9.65 -1.39
CA ASN A 42 -13.98 9.50 -0.73
C ASN A 42 -12.85 9.09 -1.70
N PRO A 43 -12.48 9.96 -2.65
CA PRO A 43 -11.48 9.63 -3.66
C PRO A 43 -10.14 9.25 -3.04
N PRO A 44 -9.41 8.28 -3.64
CA PRO A 44 -8.10 7.88 -3.15
C PRO A 44 -7.11 9.05 -3.24
N ARG A 45 -6.20 9.12 -2.26
CA ARG A 45 -5.16 10.16 -2.16
C ARG A 45 -3.79 9.52 -1.96
N GLY A 46 -2.76 10.18 -2.47
CA GLY A 46 -1.38 9.81 -2.14
C GLY A 46 -1.10 10.02 -0.65
N ALA A 47 -0.38 9.08 -0.04
CA ALA A 47 0.13 9.22 1.32
C ALA A 47 1.56 9.75 1.27
N ALA A 48 1.83 10.84 1.98
CA ALA A 48 3.20 11.35 2.15
C ALA A 48 3.99 10.48 3.14
N ASP A 49 3.33 10.04 4.20
CA ASP A 49 3.80 9.12 5.22
C ASP A 49 2.61 8.33 5.79
N PHE A 50 2.90 7.24 6.48
CA PHE A 50 1.92 6.46 7.21
C PHE A 50 2.58 5.78 8.40
N THR A 51 1.80 5.51 9.44
CA THR A 51 2.22 4.65 10.57
C THR A 51 1.62 3.27 10.37
N ALA A 52 2.43 2.23 10.52
CA ALA A 52 1.99 0.85 10.41
C ALA A 52 2.60 -0.01 11.51
N GLN A 53 1.85 -1.03 11.93
CA GLN A 53 2.39 -2.09 12.77
C GLN A 53 3.07 -3.12 11.88
N VAL A 54 4.32 -3.45 12.19
CA VAL A 54 5.12 -4.40 11.42
C VAL A 54 5.55 -5.57 12.29
N ILE A 55 5.61 -6.76 11.70
CA ILE A 55 6.24 -7.93 12.31
C ILE A 55 7.53 -8.19 11.55
N VAL A 56 8.66 -8.11 12.26
CA VAL A 56 9.96 -8.46 11.70
C VAL A 56 10.06 -9.99 11.63
N LEU A 57 10.31 -10.52 10.43
CA LEU A 57 10.55 -11.95 10.21
C LEU A 57 12.01 -12.31 10.52
N ASN A 58 12.41 -13.55 10.28
CA ASN A 58 13.79 -13.99 10.47
C ASN A 58 14.74 -13.25 9.51
N HIS A 59 15.30 -12.14 9.98
CA HIS A 59 16.16 -11.25 9.22
C HIS A 59 17.53 -11.16 9.93
N PRO A 60 18.65 -11.40 9.22
CA PRO A 60 19.98 -11.48 9.85
C PRO A 60 20.54 -10.12 10.27
N GLY A 61 19.99 -9.02 9.76
CA GLY A 61 20.41 -7.65 10.08
C GLY A 61 19.51 -6.95 11.10
N GLN A 62 19.99 -5.82 11.59
CA GLN A 62 19.24 -4.91 12.45
C GLN A 62 18.44 -3.90 11.62
N ILE A 63 17.29 -3.47 12.13
CA ILE A 63 16.43 -2.45 11.52
C ILE A 63 16.41 -1.24 12.44
N ALA A 64 16.77 -0.08 11.92
CA ALA A 64 16.79 1.17 12.67
C ALA A 64 16.12 2.30 11.86
N ASN A 65 15.90 3.44 12.49
CA ASN A 65 15.43 4.65 11.81
C ASN A 65 16.34 4.96 10.61
N GLY A 66 15.72 5.20 9.47
CA GLY A 66 16.38 5.41 8.19
C GLY A 66 16.54 4.17 7.31
N TYR A 67 16.23 2.97 7.82
CA TYR A 67 16.15 1.76 6.99
C TYR A 67 15.17 1.98 5.84
N THR A 68 15.60 1.69 4.60
CA THR A 68 14.83 2.00 3.38
C THR A 68 14.57 0.73 2.55
N PRO A 69 13.70 -0.17 3.01
CA PRO A 69 13.32 -1.36 2.24
C PRO A 69 12.34 -0.99 1.11
N VAL A 70 12.18 -1.92 0.17
CA VAL A 70 11.06 -1.86 -0.78
C VAL A 70 9.83 -2.48 -0.14
N LEU A 71 8.72 -1.77 -0.21
CA LEU A 71 7.41 -2.22 0.27
C LEU A 71 6.55 -2.58 -0.93
N ASP A 72 6.00 -3.78 -0.88
CA ASP A 72 4.90 -4.21 -1.73
C ASP A 72 3.59 -3.94 -1.00
N CYS A 73 2.74 -3.10 -1.61
CA CYS A 73 1.42 -2.80 -1.09
C CYS A 73 0.41 -2.81 -2.25
N HIS A 74 -0.50 -3.78 -2.25
CA HIS A 74 -1.40 -4.06 -3.37
C HIS A 74 -0.61 -4.34 -4.66
N THR A 75 -0.68 -3.45 -5.65
CA THR A 75 0.11 -3.54 -6.89
C THR A 75 1.28 -2.55 -6.92
N ALA A 76 1.42 -1.70 -5.89
CA ALA A 76 2.52 -0.76 -5.76
C ALA A 76 3.76 -1.46 -5.22
N HIS A 77 4.91 -1.06 -5.76
CA HIS A 77 6.24 -1.57 -5.41
C HIS A 77 7.18 -0.36 -5.29
N ILE A 78 7.39 0.11 -4.07
CA ILE A 78 8.02 1.42 -3.80
C ILE A 78 8.99 1.31 -2.62
N ALA A 79 10.17 1.90 -2.73
CA ALA A 79 11.09 2.06 -1.61
C ALA A 79 10.51 3.04 -0.59
N CYS A 80 10.35 2.62 0.66
CA CYS A 80 9.89 3.50 1.74
C CYS A 80 10.94 3.56 2.85
N LYS A 81 11.10 4.74 3.43
CA LYS A 81 12.00 4.95 4.55
C LYS A 81 11.25 4.76 5.86
N PHE A 82 11.82 3.97 6.76
CA PHE A 82 11.36 3.87 8.15
C PHE A 82 11.81 5.16 8.84
N ALA A 83 10.96 6.18 8.80
CA ALA A 83 11.29 7.50 9.34
C ALA A 83 11.52 7.44 10.86
N GLU A 84 10.63 6.74 11.56
CA GLU A 84 10.65 6.58 13.00
C GLU A 84 10.04 5.22 13.40
N ILE A 85 10.74 4.49 14.25
CA ILE A 85 10.23 3.33 14.98
C ILE A 85 9.72 3.84 16.32
N LYS A 86 8.40 4.02 16.42
CA LYS A 86 7.76 4.63 17.59
C LYS A 86 7.73 3.71 18.79
N GLU A 87 7.48 2.43 18.58
CA GLU A 87 7.22 1.47 19.65
C GLU A 87 7.69 0.08 19.26
N LYS A 88 8.20 -0.65 20.24
CA LYS A 88 8.40 -2.10 20.17
C LYS A 88 7.27 -2.77 20.94
N CYS A 89 6.48 -3.59 20.27
CA CYS A 89 5.32 -4.25 20.87
C CYS A 89 5.56 -5.76 21.01
N ASP A 90 4.96 -6.36 22.03
CA ASP A 90 4.87 -7.82 22.13
C ASP A 90 3.99 -8.37 20.99
N ARG A 91 4.50 -9.34 20.24
CA ARG A 91 3.83 -9.88 19.05
C ARG A 91 2.47 -10.53 19.34
N ARG A 92 2.25 -11.07 20.55
CA ARG A 92 1.03 -11.82 20.88
C ARG A 92 -0.07 -10.91 21.43
N THR A 93 0.31 -9.94 22.24
CA THR A 93 -0.61 -9.09 22.98
C THR A 93 -0.77 -7.69 22.38
N GLY A 94 0.16 -7.27 21.51
CA GLY A 94 0.20 -5.93 20.94
C GLY A 94 0.63 -4.84 21.93
N LYS A 95 0.93 -5.19 23.19
CA LYS A 95 1.31 -4.22 24.22
C LYS A 95 2.71 -3.67 23.95
N THR A 96 2.86 -2.37 24.11
CA THR A 96 4.14 -1.67 24.05
C THR A 96 5.06 -2.19 25.16
N THR A 97 6.25 -2.61 24.75
CA THR A 97 7.33 -3.09 25.63
C THR A 97 8.44 -2.05 25.75
N GLU A 98 8.62 -1.22 24.73
CA GLU A 98 9.61 -0.14 24.69
C GLU A 98 9.09 0.99 23.79
N GLU A 99 9.21 2.23 24.26
CA GLU A 99 8.91 3.43 23.49
C GLU A 99 10.19 3.98 22.85
N ASN A 100 10.09 4.42 21.59
CA ASN A 100 11.18 4.97 20.78
C ASN A 100 12.47 4.11 20.80
N PRO A 101 12.39 2.81 20.47
CA PRO A 101 13.54 1.91 20.48
C PRO A 101 14.63 2.41 19.52
N LYS A 102 15.89 2.34 19.95
CA LYS A 102 17.05 2.79 19.14
C LYS A 102 17.66 1.68 18.28
N ALA A 103 17.34 0.42 18.57
CA ALA A 103 17.83 -0.78 17.88
C ALA A 103 16.85 -1.96 18.03
#